data_AF-A0A2V5TLW8-F1
#
_entry.id   AF-A0A2V5TLW8-F1
#
_cell.length_a   1.000
_cell.length_b   1.000
_cell.length_c   1.000
_cell.angle_alpha   90.00
_cell.angle_beta   90.00
_cell.angle_gamma   90.00
#
_symmetry.space_group_name_H-M   'P 1'
#
loop_
_entity.id
_entity.type
_entity.pdbx_description
1 polymer ?
#
loop_
_entity_poly.entity_id
_entity_poly.type
_entity_poly.pdbx_seq_one_letter_code
_entity_poly.pdbx_strand_id
1 'polypeptide(L)'
;MRLPPEIQFYKDAHLLVYRPHGLLNEASVNKVTSLIEDLEEKLKEPFDRFFDTLEHDDVELNFRYVINVSLYRRLSYAGHPPIKSAILATDSTTARSAEQQCCQQNHKCTRRTRDHAE
;
A
#
# COMPACT_ATOMS: atom_id res chain seq x y z
N MET A 1 15.61 -6.49 -11.24
CA MET A 1 14.31 -5.96 -11.70
C MET A 1 14.43 -4.45 -11.81
N ARG A 2 13.82 -3.84 -12.82
CA ARG A 2 13.63 -2.39 -12.83
C ARG A 2 12.30 -2.11 -12.14
N LEU A 3 12.36 -1.43 -10.98
CA LEU A 3 11.15 -0.97 -10.31
C LEU A 3 10.57 0.22 -11.10
N PRO A 4 9.24 0.34 -11.20
CA PRO A 4 8.62 1.54 -11.73
C PRO A 4 9.04 2.79 -10.93
N PRO A 5 9.03 4.00 -11.53
CA PRO A 5 9.43 5.23 -10.84
C PRO A 5 8.58 5.53 -9.60
N GLU A 6 7.32 5.10 -9.61
CA GLU A 6 6.41 5.18 -8.48
C GLU A 6 6.82 4.29 -7.29
N ILE A 7 7.69 3.29 -7.45
CA ILE A 7 8.06 2.33 -6.41
C ILE A 7 9.55 2.39 -6.11
N GLN A 8 9.87 2.53 -4.83
CA GLN A 8 11.24 2.46 -4.32
C GLN A 8 11.33 1.42 -3.22
N PHE A 9 12.41 0.63 -3.24
CA PHE A 9 12.67 -0.37 -2.22
C PHE A 9 13.98 -0.04 -1.49
N TYR A 10 13.87 0.26 -0.20
CA TYR A 10 14.97 0.56 0.70
C TYR A 10 15.39 -0.72 1.42
N LYS A 11 16.44 -1.37 0.91
CA LYS A 11 16.92 -2.67 1.41
C LYS A 11 17.32 -2.62 2.88
N ASP A 12 18.06 -1.58 3.28
CA ASP A 12 18.59 -1.46 4.65
C ASP A 12 17.48 -1.29 5.70
N ALA A 13 16.37 -0.68 5.30
CA ALA A 13 15.20 -0.47 6.16
C ALA A 13 14.12 -1.54 5.98
N HIS A 14 14.30 -2.49 5.05
CA HIS A 14 13.29 -3.45 4.62
C HIS A 14 11.92 -2.79 4.35
N LEU A 15 11.95 -1.70 3.57
CA LEU A 15 10.81 -0.79 3.36
C LEU A 15 10.53 -0.57 1.87
N LEU A 16 9.28 -0.80 1.46
CA LEU A 16 8.76 -0.41 0.15
C LEU A 16 8.03 0.93 0.26
N VAL A 17 8.46 1.93 -0.51
CA VAL A 17 7.79 3.21 -0.68
C VAL A 17 7.06 3.20 -2.03
N TYR A 18 5.76 3.42 -2.00
CA TYR A 18 4.94 3.57 -3.20
C TYR A 18 4.34 4.98 -3.25
N ARG A 19 4.63 5.69 -4.35
CA ARG A 19 4.19 7.04 -4.69
C ARG A 19 3.36 6.99 -5.97
N PRO A 20 2.05 6.65 -5.89
CA PRO A 20 1.18 6.72 -7.05
C PRO A 20 1.15 8.14 -7.62
N HIS A 21 1.07 8.24 -8.95
CA HIS A 21 0.82 9.49 -9.66
C HIS A 21 -0.41 9.31 -10.54
N GLY A 22 -1.22 10.35 -10.68
CA GLY A 22 -2.43 10.29 -11.48
C GLY A 22 -3.49 9.38 -10.87
N LEU A 23 -4.24 8.70 -11.75
CA LEU A 23 -5.41 7.92 -11.39
C LEU A 23 -5.07 6.53 -10.83
N LEU A 24 -5.62 6.21 -9.67
CA LEU A 24 -5.51 4.89 -9.04
C LEU A 24 -6.72 4.06 -9.46
N ASN A 25 -6.50 3.16 -10.42
CA ASN A 25 -7.50 2.24 -10.94
C ASN A 25 -7.08 0.78 -10.72
N GLU A 26 -7.93 -0.17 -11.13
CA GLU A 26 -7.68 -1.60 -10.95
C GLU A 26 -6.37 -2.06 -11.62
N ALA A 27 -6.01 -1.48 -12.79
CA ALA A 27 -4.77 -1.84 -13.47
C ALA A 27 -3.54 -1.41 -12.67
N SER A 28 -3.56 -0.19 -12.12
CA SER A 28 -2.50 0.32 -11.24
C SER A 28 -2.37 -0.53 -9.98
N VAL A 29 -3.48 -0.91 -9.34
CA VAL A 29 -3.47 -1.76 -8.13
C VAL A 29 -2.97 -3.17 -8.45
N ASN A 30 -3.42 -3.79 -9.53
CA ASN A 30 -2.95 -5.11 -9.97
C ASN A 30 -1.43 -5.11 -10.21
N LYS A 31 -0.92 -4.09 -10.91
CA LYS A 31 0.52 -3.94 -11.19
C LYS A 31 1.34 -3.90 -9.91
N VAL A 32 0.94 -3.08 -8.94
CA VAL A 32 1.64 -2.93 -7.65
C VAL A 32 1.54 -4.21 -6.83
N THR A 33 0.38 -4.84 -6.82
CA THR A 33 0.12 -6.11 -6.11
C THR A 33 1.04 -7.22 -6.63
N SER A 34 1.07 -7.46 -7.95
CA SER A 34 1.96 -8.48 -8.52
C SER A 34 3.45 -8.18 -8.26
N LEU A 35 3.86 -6.90 -8.31
CA LEU A 35 5.23 -6.53 -8.00
C LEU A 35 5.60 -6.82 -6.53
N ILE A 36 4.69 -6.52 -5.60
CA ILE A 36 4.88 -6.84 -4.18
C ILE A 36 5.04 -8.35 -3.99
N GLU A 37 4.18 -9.17 -4.62
CA GLU A 37 4.29 -10.64 -4.57
C GLU A 37 5.64 -11.13 -5.12
N ASP A 38 6.06 -10.62 -6.27
CA ASP A 38 7.35 -10.98 -6.88
C ASP A 38 8.54 -10.61 -5.97
N LEU A 39 8.47 -9.47 -5.28
CA LEU A 39 9.52 -9.04 -4.35
C LEU A 39 9.55 -9.93 -3.12
N GLU A 40 8.39 -10.24 -2.54
CA GLU A 40 8.27 -11.09 -1.35
C GLU A 40 8.71 -12.52 -1.65
N GLU A 41 8.37 -13.05 -2.82
CA GLU A 41 8.83 -14.37 -3.26
C GLU A 41 10.35 -14.40 -3.44
N LYS A 42 10.96 -13.31 -3.90
CA LYS A 42 12.42 -13.23 -4.12
C LYS A 42 13.20 -13.05 -2.84
N LEU A 43 12.70 -12.21 -1.95
CA LEU A 43 13.35 -11.93 -0.67
C LEU A 43 13.12 -13.09 0.33
N LYS A 44 12.02 -13.84 0.17
CA LYS A 44 11.57 -14.87 1.13
C LYS A 44 11.23 -14.30 2.51
N GLU A 45 11.01 -12.99 2.58
CA GLU A 45 10.69 -12.26 3.80
C GLU A 45 9.78 -11.06 3.48
N PRO A 46 8.84 -10.73 4.39
CA PRO A 46 7.90 -9.63 4.19
C PRO A 46 8.51 -8.28 4.62
N PHE A 47 8.14 -7.19 3.96
CA PHE A 47 8.67 -5.84 4.23
C PHE A 47 7.60 -4.84 4.67
N ASP A 48 8.05 -3.84 5.41
CA ASP A 48 7.25 -2.69 5.79
C ASP A 48 6.91 -1.87 4.54
N ARG A 49 5.81 -1.11 4.60
CA ARG A 49 5.25 -0.38 3.45
C ARG A 49 4.93 1.06 3.82
N PHE A 50 5.29 1.97 2.95
CA PHE A 50 4.92 3.38 3.06
C PHE A 50 4.24 3.82 1.76
N PHE A 51 3.03 4.35 1.90
CA PHE A 51 2.21 4.81 0.78
C PHE A 51 2.12 6.33 0.84
N ASP A 52 2.66 7.00 -0.16
CA ASP A 52 2.72 8.45 -0.22
C ASP A 52 1.78 8.95 -1.32
N THR A 53 0.64 9.51 -0.90
CA THR A 53 -0.45 9.95 -1.78
C THR A 53 -0.40 11.41 -2.15
N LEU A 54 0.70 12.12 -1.86
CA LEU A 54 0.76 13.58 -2.05
C LEU A 54 0.52 14.02 -3.50
N GLU A 55 0.95 13.20 -4.47
CA GLU A 55 0.81 13.48 -5.91
C GLU A 55 -0.33 12.67 -6.56
N HIS A 56 -1.29 12.24 -5.74
CA HIS A 56 -2.41 11.44 -6.19
C HIS A 56 -3.63 12.31 -6.52
N ASP A 57 -4.13 12.19 -7.75
CA ASP A 57 -5.20 13.05 -8.26
C ASP A 57 -6.61 12.53 -7.91
N ASP A 58 -6.88 11.23 -8.13
CA ASP A 58 -8.19 10.63 -7.90
C ASP A 58 -8.18 9.09 -7.83
N VAL A 59 -9.18 8.49 -7.17
CA VAL A 59 -9.35 7.04 -7.01
C VAL A 59 -10.56 6.55 -7.80
N GLU A 60 -10.32 5.71 -8.81
CA GLU A 60 -11.37 5.04 -9.58
C GLU A 60 -11.30 3.53 -9.33
N LEU A 61 -11.77 3.10 -8.17
CA LEU A 61 -11.83 1.70 -7.77
C LEU A 61 -13.25 1.26 -7.45
N ASN A 62 -13.63 0.10 -7.95
CA ASN A 62 -14.88 -0.54 -7.57
C ASN A 62 -14.76 -1.16 -6.17
N PHE A 63 -15.76 -0.95 -5.31
CA PHE A 63 -15.80 -1.57 -3.97
C PHE A 63 -15.61 -3.09 -3.98
N ARG A 64 -16.20 -3.79 -4.95
CA ARG A 64 -16.04 -5.25 -5.10
C ARG A 64 -14.59 -5.63 -5.39
N TYR A 65 -13.90 -4.83 -6.21
CA TYR A 65 -12.49 -5.05 -6.50
C TYR A 65 -11.63 -4.85 -5.24
N VAL A 66 -11.85 -3.75 -4.52
CA VAL A 66 -11.15 -3.47 -3.25
C VAL A 66 -11.34 -4.61 -2.24
N ILE A 67 -12.56 -5.13 -2.10
CA ILE A 67 -12.86 -6.26 -1.20
C ILE A 67 -12.12 -7.52 -1.65
N ASN A 68 -12.14 -7.85 -2.95
CA ASN A 68 -11.50 -9.05 -3.48
C ASN A 68 -9.99 -9.02 -3.28
N VAL A 69 -9.32 -7.91 -3.61
CA VAL A 69 -7.87 -7.74 -3.40
C VAL A 69 -7.52 -7.81 -1.92
N SER A 70 -8.31 -7.14 -1.06
CA SER A 70 -8.10 -7.17 0.38
C SER A 70 -8.24 -8.58 0.95
N LEU A 71 -9.27 -9.32 0.54
CA LEU A 71 -9.49 -10.69 1.00
C LEU A 71 -8.40 -11.64 0.49
N TYR A 72 -8.05 -11.55 -0.78
CA TYR A 72 -6.96 -12.34 -1.37
C TYR A 72 -5.67 -12.13 -0.58
N ARG A 73 -5.30 -10.87 -0.34
CA ARG A 73 -4.11 -10.55 0.45
C ARG A 73 -4.21 -11.14 1.85
N ARG A 74 -5.34 -10.98 2.56
CA ARG A 74 -5.50 -11.48 3.94
C ARG A 74 -5.33 -12.99 4.02
N LEU A 75 -5.84 -13.71 3.04
CA LEU A 75 -5.75 -15.17 2.98
C LEU A 75 -4.34 -15.63 2.59
N SER A 76 -3.72 -15.01 1.57
CA SER A 76 -2.37 -15.36 1.11
C SER A 76 -1.29 -15.10 2.18
N TYR A 77 -1.51 -14.10 3.03
CA TYR A 77 -0.61 -13.75 4.14
C TYR A 77 -0.94 -14.45 5.46
N ALA A 78 -1.99 -15.26 5.52
CA ALA A 78 -2.37 -15.94 6.75
C ALA A 78 -1.17 -16.76 7.28
N GLY A 79 -0.83 -16.56 8.56
CA GLY A 79 0.31 -17.21 9.21
C GLY A 79 1.66 -16.48 9.08
N HIS A 80 1.74 -15.38 8.31
CA HIS A 80 2.94 -14.53 8.26
C HIS A 80 2.93 -13.46 9.36
N PRO A 81 4.12 -12.96 9.78
CA PRO A 81 4.20 -11.83 10.70
C PRO A 81 3.52 -10.58 10.15
N PRO A 82 2.97 -9.73 11.04
CA PRO A 82 2.44 -8.43 10.64
C PRO A 82 3.53 -7.48 10.08
N ILE A 83 3.38 -6.98 8.85
CA ILE A 83 4.12 -5.86 8.22
C ILE A 83 3.65 -4.47 8.65
N LYS A 84 4.53 -3.54 8.99
CA LYS A 84 4.06 -2.18 9.30
C LYS A 84 3.70 -1.46 8.00
N SER A 85 2.56 -0.78 8.00
CA SER A 85 2.13 0.08 6.89
C SER A 85 1.86 1.49 7.40
N ALA A 86 2.35 2.50 6.69
CA ALA A 86 2.08 3.90 6.96
C ALA A 86 1.60 4.60 5.68
N ILE A 87 0.65 5.52 5.81
CA ILE A 87 0.08 6.24 4.68
C ILE A 87 0.14 7.73 4.94
N LEU A 88 0.74 8.46 4.01
CA LEU A 88 0.76 9.91 4.00
C LEU A 88 -0.36 10.42 3.10
N ALA A 89 -1.33 11.12 3.69
CA ALA A 89 -2.45 11.75 3.02
C ALA A 89 -2.62 13.19 3.52
N THR A 90 -2.97 14.11 2.61
CA THR A 90 -3.06 15.55 2.86
C THR A 90 -4.44 16.04 3.27
N ASP A 91 -5.49 15.36 2.84
CA ASP A 91 -6.87 15.73 3.13
C ASP A 91 -7.69 14.52 3.62
N SER A 92 -8.89 14.78 4.13
CA SER A 92 -9.77 13.75 4.71
C SER A 92 -10.34 12.78 3.68
N THR A 93 -10.45 13.19 2.42
CA THR A 93 -10.92 12.34 1.31
C THR A 93 -9.83 11.33 0.95
N THR A 94 -8.61 11.82 0.77
CA THR A 94 -7.40 11.05 0.51
C THR A 94 -7.06 10.16 1.69
N ALA A 95 -7.27 10.63 2.93
CA ALA A 95 -7.12 9.81 4.13
C ALA A 95 -8.12 8.64 4.18
N ARG A 96 -9.37 8.84 3.73
CA ARG A 96 -10.36 7.76 3.68
C ARG A 96 -10.07 6.75 2.57
N SER A 97 -9.61 7.22 1.42
CA SER A 97 -9.12 6.34 0.34
C SER A 97 -7.87 5.58 0.76
N ALA A 98 -6.95 6.23 1.47
CA ALA A 98 -5.81 5.60 2.10
C ALA A 98 -6.22 4.50 3.11
N GLU A 99 -7.24 4.72 3.94
CA GLU A 99 -7.76 3.69 4.84
C GLU A 99 -8.25 2.45 4.08
N GLN A 100 -8.94 2.64 2.95
CA GLN A 100 -9.34 1.53 2.07
C GLN A 100 -8.12 0.80 1.50
N GLN A 101 -7.07 1.54 1.12
CA GLN A 101 -5.79 0.99 0.67
C GLN A 101 -5.09 0.21 1.81
N CYS A 102 -5.20 0.65 3.05
CA CYS A 102 -4.63 -0.02 4.23
C CYS A 102 -5.28 -1.39 4.47
N CYS A 103 -6.60 -1.50 4.26
CA CYS A 103 -7.32 -2.77 4.32
C CYS A 103 -6.80 -3.79 3.28
N GLN A 104 -6.24 -3.33 2.16
CA GLN A 104 -5.61 -4.19 1.16
C GLN A 104 -4.22 -4.71 1.57
N GLN A 105 -3.60 -4.13 2.60
CA GLN A 105 -2.22 -4.42 3.02
C GLN A 105 -2.11 -5.24 4.33
N ASN A 106 -3.20 -5.91 4.74
CA ASN A 106 -3.23 -6.90 5.83
C ASN A 106 -2.89 -6.43 7.26
N HIS A 107 -3.23 -5.20 7.65
CA HIS A 107 -2.79 -4.66 8.95
C HIS A 107 -3.85 -4.05 9.86
N LYS A 108 -3.53 -4.02 11.17
CA LYS A 108 -4.06 -3.01 12.09
C LYS A 108 -3.58 -1.64 11.62
N CYS A 109 -4.43 -0.92 10.90
CA CYS A 109 -4.13 0.45 10.49
C CYS A 109 -4.07 1.35 11.73
N THR A 110 -2.91 1.94 12.02
CA THR A 110 -2.78 2.91 13.11
C THR A 110 -2.82 4.31 12.51
N ARG A 111 -3.96 4.99 12.66
CA ARG A 111 -4.14 6.36 12.19
C ARG A 111 -3.33 7.31 13.08
N ARG A 112 -2.36 8.02 12.52
CA ARG A 112 -1.78 9.22 13.15
C ARG A 112 -2.21 10.42 12.33
N THR A 113 -3.19 11.18 12.83
CA THR A 113 -3.47 12.52 12.30
C THR A 113 -2.36 13.46 12.75
N ARG A 114 -2.04 14.47 11.94
CA ARG A 114 -0.96 15.45 12.18
C ARG A 114 -1.28 16.44 13.31
N ASP A 115 -2.13 16.06 14.27
CA ASP A 115 -2.64 16.95 15.33
C ASP A 115 -1.90 16.82 16.66
N HIS A 116 -0.83 16.03 16.75
CA HIS A 116 0.00 15.93 17.95
C HIS A 116 1.50 15.97 17.61
N ALA A 117 1.93 17.08 17.03
CA ALA A 117 3.31 17.53 17.09
C ALA A 117 3.36 18.81 17.94
N GLU A 118 3.28 18.62 19.27
CA GLU A 118 3.85 19.54 20.27
C GLU A 118 4.94 18.80 21.04
#